data_AF-A0A2E6H300-F1
#
_entry.id   AF-A0A2E6H300-F1
#
_cell.length_a   1.000
_cell.length_b   1.000
_cell.length_c   1.000
_cell.angle_alpha   90.00
_cell.angle_beta   90.00
_cell.angle_gamma   90.00
#
_symmetry.space_group_name_H-M   'P 1'
#
loop_
_entity.id
_entity.type
_entity.pdbx_description
1 polymer ?
#
loop_
_entity_poly.entity_id
_entity_poly.type
_entity_poly.pdbx_seq_one_letter_code
_entity_poly.pdbx_strand_id
1 'polypeptide(L)'
;MSISTVKESIPMPVNKQDKNKHSSPKLVDGYEYIPDAYKKVATGMEKQFAEFMISQMENSVGKTENNQAAKYYKSLMNSERADMLATKDQGMGLQKVILDQIYPQRMRNALAYKQFQAQQDSRIIKRNDVKMANPNVEGKEPSNE
;
A
#
# COMPACT_ATOMS: atom_id res chain seq x y z
N MET A 1 31.86 -45.00 63.91
CA MET A 1 30.96 -44.55 62.83
C MET A 1 31.82 -44.34 61.60
N SER A 2 31.71 -45.24 60.63
CA SER A 2 32.51 -45.25 59.41
C SER A 2 31.61 -44.89 58.24
N ILE A 3 32.00 -43.93 57.41
CA ILE A 3 31.59 -43.89 56.00
C ILE A 3 32.63 -43.16 55.16
N SER A 4 32.86 -43.77 54.01
CA SER A 4 33.99 -43.63 53.11
C SER A 4 33.83 -42.49 52.10
N THR A 5 34.97 -42.03 51.61
CA THR A 5 35.17 -41.31 50.34
C THR A 5 34.51 -42.02 49.15
N VAL A 6 33.76 -41.27 48.32
CA VAL A 6 33.73 -41.48 46.86
C VAL A 6 33.62 -40.11 46.18
N LYS A 7 34.62 -39.81 45.36
CA LYS A 7 34.70 -38.65 44.47
C LYS A 7 34.22 -39.14 43.11
N GLU A 8 32.95 -38.92 42.79
CA GLU A 8 32.36 -39.38 41.52
C GLU A 8 32.38 -38.23 40.51
N SER A 9 33.39 -38.22 39.64
CA SER A 9 33.44 -37.35 38.48
C SER A 9 32.62 -37.96 37.35
N ILE A 10 31.43 -37.41 37.11
CA ILE A 10 30.61 -37.76 35.94
C ILE A 10 31.13 -36.95 34.74
N PRO A 11 31.60 -37.58 33.64
CA PRO A 11 31.89 -36.86 32.41
C PRO A 11 30.56 -36.61 31.67
N MET A 12 30.08 -35.37 31.69
CA MET A 12 28.93 -35.01 30.84
C MET A 12 29.39 -34.77 29.38
N PRO A 13 28.60 -35.25 28.40
CA PRO A 13 28.98 -35.29 27.00
C PRO A 13 29.06 -33.89 26.38
N VAL A 14 30.04 -33.72 25.51
CA VAL A 14 30.23 -32.56 24.63
C VAL A 14 28.92 -32.27 23.89
N ASN A 15 28.26 -31.18 24.28
CA ASN A 15 27.08 -30.67 23.60
C ASN A 15 27.49 -30.34 22.16
N LYS A 16 27.01 -31.14 21.21
CA LYS A 16 27.18 -30.90 19.79
C LYS A 16 26.55 -29.54 19.52
N GLN A 17 27.37 -28.60 19.06
CA GLN A 17 26.93 -27.31 18.57
C GLN A 17 25.81 -27.54 17.54
N ASP A 18 24.58 -27.35 17.97
CA ASP A 18 23.46 -27.19 17.07
C ASP A 18 23.80 -26.00 16.19
N LYS A 19 23.95 -26.30 14.90
CA LYS A 19 24.13 -25.32 13.84
C LYS A 19 22.92 -24.40 13.89
N ASN A 20 23.07 -23.29 14.60
CA ASN A 20 22.07 -22.24 14.68
C ASN A 20 21.76 -21.81 13.25
N LYS A 21 20.58 -22.23 12.79
CA LYS A 21 19.95 -21.74 11.58
C LYS A 21 20.07 -20.21 11.62
N HIS A 22 20.71 -19.64 10.61
CA HIS A 22 20.50 -18.23 10.27
C HIS A 22 19.01 -18.08 9.94
N SER A 23 18.20 -17.90 10.99
CA SER A 23 16.91 -17.26 10.87
C SER A 23 17.23 -15.84 10.46
N SER A 24 17.33 -15.61 9.14
CA SER A 24 17.16 -14.29 8.56
C SER A 24 16.03 -13.62 9.35
N PRO A 25 16.25 -12.44 9.98
CA PRO A 25 15.19 -11.78 10.72
C PRO A 25 14.01 -11.70 9.76
N LYS A 26 12.91 -12.36 10.11
CA LYS A 26 11.65 -12.17 9.38
C LYS A 26 11.41 -10.68 9.50
N LEU A 27 11.64 -9.95 8.41
CA LEU A 27 11.13 -8.61 8.25
C LEU A 27 9.63 -8.78 8.40
N VAL A 28 9.11 -8.57 9.62
CA VAL A 28 7.68 -8.50 9.85
C VAL A 28 7.25 -7.39 8.93
N ASP A 29 6.52 -7.76 7.88
CA ASP A 29 6.21 -6.89 6.77
C ASP A 29 5.29 -5.79 7.31
N GLY A 30 5.87 -4.70 7.81
CA GLY A 30 5.16 -3.66 8.57
C GLY A 30 4.11 -2.91 7.74
N TYR A 31 3.94 -3.30 6.49
CA TYR A 31 2.95 -2.80 5.53
C TYR A 31 1.51 -3.24 5.85
N GLU A 32 1.32 -4.19 6.77
CA GLU A 32 -0.01 -4.58 7.26
C GLU A 32 -0.76 -3.41 7.90
N TYR A 33 -0.06 -2.56 8.67
CA TYR A 33 -0.65 -1.42 9.38
C TYR A 33 -0.68 -0.12 8.56
N ILE A 34 -0.48 -0.21 7.25
CA ILE A 34 -0.58 0.94 6.36
C ILE A 34 -2.02 1.00 5.83
N PRO A 35 -2.75 2.11 6.05
CA PRO A 35 -4.08 2.27 5.48
C PRO A 35 -4.07 2.24 3.95
N ASP A 36 -5.11 1.64 3.37
CA ASP A 36 -5.22 1.44 1.91
C ASP A 36 -5.20 2.76 1.13
N ALA A 37 -5.63 3.86 1.74
CA ALA A 37 -5.52 5.19 1.15
C ALA A 37 -4.06 5.53 0.79
N TYR A 38 -3.10 5.24 1.69
CA TYR A 38 -1.68 5.48 1.43
C TYR A 38 -1.12 4.50 0.41
N LYS A 39 -1.55 3.23 0.44
CA LYS A 39 -1.17 2.23 -0.57
C LYS A 39 -1.60 2.69 -1.97
N LYS A 40 -2.82 3.18 -2.12
CA LYS A 40 -3.36 3.72 -3.39
C LYS A 40 -2.57 4.94 -3.87
N VAL A 41 -2.23 5.86 -2.97
CA VAL A 41 -1.40 7.03 -3.32
C VAL A 41 -0.04 6.57 -3.84
N ALA A 42 0.61 5.63 -3.15
CA ALA A 42 1.89 5.10 -3.58
C ALA A 42 1.82 4.40 -4.94
N THR A 43 0.79 3.59 -5.19
CA THR A 43 0.55 2.97 -6.51
C THR A 43 0.33 4.03 -7.59
N GLY A 44 -0.44 5.08 -7.31
CA GLY A 44 -0.66 6.18 -8.26
C GLY A 44 0.62 6.94 -8.60
N MET A 45 1.49 7.18 -7.61
CA MET A 45 2.79 7.80 -7.84
C MET A 45 3.73 6.91 -8.66
N GLU A 46 3.73 5.59 -8.39
CA GLU A 46 4.50 4.64 -9.19
C GLU A 46 4.00 4.56 -10.63
N LYS A 47 2.68 4.60 -10.85
CA LYS A 47 2.09 4.67 -12.19
C LYS A 47 2.56 5.92 -12.94
N GLN A 48 2.49 7.10 -12.33
CA GLN A 48 2.96 8.33 -12.96
C GLN A 48 4.45 8.27 -13.31
N PHE A 49 5.26 7.68 -12.42
CA PHE A 49 6.67 7.45 -12.69
C PHE A 49 6.87 6.49 -13.86
N ALA A 50 6.15 5.38 -13.91
CA ALA A 50 6.20 4.41 -15.01
C ALA A 50 5.77 5.04 -16.34
N GLU A 51 4.69 5.83 -16.36
CA GLU A 51 4.25 6.58 -17.54
C GLU A 51 5.35 7.53 -18.04
N PHE A 52 5.98 8.27 -17.12
CA PHE A 52 7.10 9.15 -17.45
C PHE A 52 8.27 8.37 -18.04
N MET A 53 8.67 7.26 -17.41
CA MET A 53 9.76 6.42 -17.91
C MET A 53 9.47 5.87 -19.31
N ILE A 54 8.26 5.35 -19.55
CA ILE A 54 7.84 4.86 -20.87
C ILE A 54 7.89 6.02 -21.88
N SER A 55 7.39 7.20 -21.53
CA SER A 55 7.44 8.37 -22.41
C SER A 55 8.88 8.76 -22.76
N GLN A 56 9.81 8.73 -21.80
CA GLN A 56 11.22 9.00 -22.06
C GLN A 56 11.88 7.93 -22.95
N MET A 57 11.57 6.65 -22.73
CA MET A 57 12.03 5.56 -23.60
C MET A 57 11.53 5.72 -25.04
N GLU A 58 10.31 6.18 -25.23
CA GLU A 58 9.76 6.42 -26.56
C GLU A 58 10.29 7.69 -27.22
N ASN A 59 10.73 8.67 -26.44
CA ASN A 59 11.39 9.87 -26.95
C ASN A 59 12.84 9.61 -27.36
N SER A 60 13.50 8.59 -26.77
CA SER A 60 14.88 8.23 -27.10
C SER A 60 15.01 7.38 -28.38
N VAL A 61 13.95 6.65 -28.76
CA VAL A 61 13.84 5.98 -30.06
C VAL A 61 13.31 7.01 -31.06
N GLY A 62 14.09 7.32 -32.11
CA GLY A 62 13.83 8.40 -33.05
C GLY A 62 12.35 8.56 -33.45
N LYS A 63 11.85 9.81 -33.39
CA LYS A 63 10.43 10.10 -33.61
C LYS A 63 10.09 10.01 -35.11
N THR A 64 9.35 8.97 -35.50
CA THR A 64 8.58 8.98 -36.73
C THR A 64 7.37 9.91 -36.55
N GLU A 65 7.10 10.80 -37.50
CA GLU A 65 5.95 11.70 -37.42
C GLU A 65 4.65 10.92 -37.30
N ASN A 66 4.02 11.01 -36.13
CA ASN A 66 2.80 10.29 -35.82
C ASN A 66 1.60 11.26 -35.84
N ASN A 67 0.58 10.92 -36.63
CA ASN A 67 -0.71 11.60 -36.66
C ASN A 67 -1.36 11.66 -35.26
N GLN A 68 -2.28 12.61 -35.04
CA GLN A 68 -2.96 12.78 -33.74
C GLN A 68 -3.63 11.50 -33.23
N ALA A 69 -4.26 10.72 -34.12
CA ALA A 69 -4.83 9.41 -33.77
C ALA A 69 -3.76 8.43 -33.24
N ALA A 70 -2.61 8.35 -33.91
CA ALA A 70 -1.51 7.49 -33.47
C ALA A 70 -0.96 7.91 -32.10
N LYS A 71 -0.90 9.22 -31.82
CA LYS A 71 -0.53 9.73 -30.49
C LYS A 71 -1.53 9.31 -29.41
N TYR A 72 -2.82 9.37 -29.71
CA TYR A 72 -3.87 8.95 -28.79
C TYR A 72 -3.75 7.45 -28.43
N TYR A 73 -3.69 6.57 -29.44
CA TYR A 73 -3.53 5.13 -29.18
C TYR A 73 -2.25 4.81 -28.42
N LYS A 74 -1.16 5.51 -28.73
CA LYS A 74 0.12 5.36 -28.02
C LYS A 74 0.00 5.78 -26.56
N SER A 75 -0.65 6.91 -26.26
CA SER A 75 -0.90 7.32 -24.86
C SER A 75 -1.76 6.32 -24.09
N LEU A 76 -2.79 5.74 -24.73
CA LEU A 76 -3.62 4.72 -24.11
C LEU A 76 -2.80 3.48 -23.78
N MET A 77 -2.03 2.99 -24.75
CA MET A 77 -1.17 1.81 -24.54
C MET A 77 -0.10 2.06 -23.47
N ASN A 78 0.45 3.27 -23.40
CA ASN A 78 1.43 3.63 -22.37
C ASN A 78 0.82 3.68 -20.97
N SER A 79 -0.39 4.24 -20.85
CA SER A 79 -1.15 4.23 -19.58
C SER A 79 -1.41 2.80 -19.11
N GLU A 80 -1.85 1.91 -19.99
CA GLU A 80 -2.08 0.49 -19.65
C GLU A 80 -0.78 -0.21 -19.23
N ARG A 81 0.30 0.01 -19.97
CA ARG A 81 1.62 -0.56 -19.61
C ARG A 81 2.11 -0.04 -18.27
N ALA A 82 1.97 1.26 -18.00
CA ALA A 82 2.34 1.84 -16.73
C ALA A 82 1.49 1.30 -15.57
N ASP A 83 0.19 1.10 -15.80
CA ASP A 83 -0.71 0.49 -14.82
C ASP A 83 -0.29 -0.94 -14.49
N MET A 84 0.01 -1.74 -15.52
CA MET A 84 0.54 -3.09 -15.33
C MET A 84 1.87 -3.10 -14.56
N LEU A 85 2.77 -2.15 -14.85
CA LEU A 85 4.05 -2.03 -14.16
C LEU A 85 3.92 -1.58 -12.70
N ALA A 86 2.87 -0.84 -12.35
CA ALA A 86 2.63 -0.37 -10.98
C ALA A 86 1.82 -1.36 -10.13
N THR A 87 1.06 -2.26 -10.75
CA THR A 87 0.12 -3.15 -10.03
C THR A 87 0.59 -4.61 -9.99
N LYS A 88 1.28 -5.09 -11.02
CA LYS A 88 1.72 -6.49 -11.10
C LYS A 88 2.90 -6.74 -10.14
N ASP A 89 2.83 -7.84 -9.38
CA ASP A 89 3.92 -8.33 -8.50
C ASP A 89 4.46 -7.28 -7.49
N GLN A 90 3.58 -6.41 -6.96
CA GLN A 90 3.93 -5.26 -6.09
C GLN A 90 4.68 -4.11 -6.81
N GLY A 91 4.48 -4.01 -8.12
CA GLY A 91 5.02 -2.95 -8.96
C GLY A 91 6.51 -3.14 -9.27
N MET A 92 7.20 -2.04 -9.57
CA MET A 92 8.65 -1.99 -9.75
C MET A 92 9.39 -1.87 -8.41
N GLY A 93 8.69 -2.06 -7.28
CA GLY A 93 9.22 -1.87 -5.93
C GLY A 93 9.34 -0.41 -5.50
N LEU A 94 9.02 0.55 -6.39
CA LEU A 94 9.02 1.97 -6.07
C LEU A 94 7.90 2.30 -5.06
N GLN A 95 6.79 1.57 -5.12
CA GLN A 95 5.69 1.68 -4.16
C GLN A 95 6.20 1.62 -2.71
N LYS A 96 7.11 0.69 -2.40
CA LYS A 96 7.65 0.50 -1.05
C LYS A 96 8.45 1.71 -0.59
N VAL A 97 9.31 2.24 -1.47
CA VAL A 97 10.11 3.45 -1.20
C VAL A 97 9.21 4.66 -0.98
N ILE A 98 8.18 4.82 -1.82
CA ILE A 98 7.19 5.89 -1.68
C ILE A 98 6.43 5.73 -0.36
N LEU A 99 6.00 4.52 -0.02
CA LEU A 99 5.32 4.20 1.23
C LEU A 99 6.18 4.48 2.46
N ASP A 100 7.48 4.18 2.42
CA ASP A 100 8.43 4.51 3.48
C ASP A 100 8.57 6.03 3.67
N GLN A 101 8.47 6.80 2.59
CA GLN A 101 8.56 8.26 2.62
C GLN A 101 7.27 8.92 3.14
N ILE A 102 6.11 8.49 2.66
CA ILE A 102 4.81 9.10 3.03
C ILE A 102 4.25 8.53 4.34
N TYR A 103 4.60 7.29 4.69
CA TYR A 103 4.13 6.58 5.88
C TYR A 103 5.26 5.77 6.54
N PRO A 104 6.18 6.45 7.24
CA PRO A 104 7.38 5.84 7.80
C PRO A 104 7.07 4.84 8.93
N GLN A 105 8.04 3.96 9.21
CA GLN A 105 7.88 2.84 10.15
C GLN A 105 7.32 3.23 11.53
N ARG A 106 7.72 4.39 12.07
CA ARG A 106 7.24 4.90 13.36
C ARG A 106 5.71 5.08 13.43
N MET A 107 5.04 5.22 12.29
CA MET A 107 3.59 5.39 12.19
C MET A 107 2.86 4.06 12.01
N ARG A 108 3.56 2.97 11.69
CA ARG A 108 3.00 1.63 11.40
C ARG A 108 2.66 0.90 12.70
N ASN A 109 1.70 1.46 13.44
CA ASN A 109 1.20 0.90 14.68
C ASN A 109 -0.27 0.49 14.53
N ALA A 110 -0.61 -0.71 15.01
CA ALA A 110 -1.97 -1.23 15.05
C ALA A 110 -2.97 -0.27 15.71
N LEU A 111 -2.56 0.48 16.76
CA LEU A 111 -3.44 1.45 17.43
C LEU A 111 -3.78 2.63 16.50
N ALA A 112 -2.78 3.19 15.82
CA ALA A 112 -2.97 4.30 14.89
C ALA A 112 -3.82 3.87 13.68
N TYR A 113 -3.60 2.65 13.19
CA TYR A 113 -4.39 2.07 12.10
C TYR A 113 -5.88 1.92 12.48
N LYS A 114 -6.17 1.36 13.66
CA LYS A 114 -7.55 1.23 14.16
C LYS A 114 -8.23 2.59 14.36
N GLN A 115 -7.52 3.59 14.88
CA GLN A 115 -8.06 4.95 15.01
C GLN A 115 -8.39 5.57 13.64
N PHE A 116 -7.53 5.36 12.64
CA PHE A 116 -7.77 5.83 11.27
C PHE A 116 -9.01 5.17 10.65
N GLN A 117 -9.19 3.86 10.83
CA GLN A 117 -10.38 3.15 10.35
C GLN A 117 -11.65 3.66 11.03
N ALA A 118 -11.66 3.77 12.37
CA ALA A 118 -12.81 4.29 13.12
C ALA A 118 -13.20 5.71 12.70
N GLN A 119 -12.22 6.56 12.37
CA GLN A 119 -12.49 7.90 11.82
C GLN A 119 -13.14 7.84 10.43
N GLN A 120 -12.74 6.92 9.56
CA GLN A 120 -13.39 6.77 8.24
C GLN A 120 -14.85 6.33 8.39
N ASP A 121 -15.11 5.34 9.24
CA ASP A 121 -16.46 4.81 9.47
C ASP A 121 -17.41 5.88 10.02
N SER A 122 -16.93 6.71 10.96
CA SER A 122 -17.72 7.81 11.52
C SER A 122 -18.10 8.89 10.49
N ARG A 123 -17.31 9.06 9.42
CA ARG A 123 -17.64 9.99 8.32
C ARG A 123 -18.70 9.45 7.37
N ILE A 124 -18.78 8.13 7.22
CA ILE A 124 -19.78 7.48 6.36
C ILE A 124 -21.17 7.61 6.98
N ILE A 125 -21.29 7.41 8.30
CA ILE A 125 -22.57 7.50 9.02
C ILE A 125 -23.16 8.92 8.90
N LYS A 126 -22.35 9.97 9.09
CA LYS A 126 -22.80 11.37 8.99
C LYS A 126 -23.32 11.79 7.60
N ARG A 127 -22.92 11.10 6.52
CA ARG A 127 -23.39 11.43 5.16
C ARG A 127 -24.76 10.86 4.85
N ASN A 128 -25.13 9.73 5.47
CA ASN A 128 -26.40 9.07 5.20
C ASN A 128 -27.58 9.66 5.98
N ASP A 129 -27.32 10.39 7.06
CA ASP A 129 -28.36 11.03 7.88
C ASP A 129 -28.85 12.39 7.33
N VAL A 130 -28.20 12.94 6.30
CA VAL A 130 -28.69 14.15 5.61
C VAL A 130 -29.77 13.78 4.59
N LYS A 131 -30.94 13.36 5.10
CA LYS A 131 -32.17 13.31 4.29
C LYS A 131 -32.56 14.75 3.98
N MET A 132 -32.40 15.18 2.73
CA MET A 132 -32.89 16.47 2.28
C MET A 132 -34.41 16.50 2.46
N ALA A 133 -34.90 17.36 3.35
CA ALA A 133 -36.30 17.72 3.39
C ALA A 133 -36.64 18.37 2.04
N ASN A 134 -37.39 17.65 1.21
CA ASN A 134 -37.97 18.15 -0.02
C ASN A 134 -38.89 19.34 0.31
N PRO A 135 -38.63 20.57 -0.16
CA PRO A 135 -39.63 21.63 -0.12
C PRO A 135 -40.59 21.41 -1.30
N ASN A 136 -41.59 20.55 -1.12
CA ASN A 136 -42.60 20.32 -2.15
C ASN A 136 -43.74 21.35 -2.01
N VAL A 137 -43.92 22.12 -3.07
CA VAL A 137 -45.14 22.73 -3.65
C VAL A 137 -46.14 23.46 -2.73
N GLU A 138 -46.27 24.78 -2.98
CA GLU A 138 -47.58 25.44 -3.03
C GLU A 138 -47.53 26.61 -4.03
N GLY A 139 -47.55 26.27 -5.32
CA GLY A 139 -47.91 27.22 -6.38
C GLY A 139 -49.43 27.33 -6.45
N LYS A 140 -50.00 28.36 -5.84
CA LYS A 140 -51.35 28.84 -6.16
C LYS A 140 -51.24 29.88 -7.27
N GLU A 141 -51.54 29.48 -8.49
CA GLU A 141 -51.93 30.44 -9.54
C GLU A 141 -53.35 30.95 -9.22
N PRO A 142 -53.61 32.27 -9.22
CA PRO A 142 -54.97 32.76 -9.26
C PRO A 142 -55.51 32.67 -10.70
N SER A 143 -56.58 31.89 -10.84
CA SER A 143 -57.48 31.88 -12.00
C SER A 143 -58.06 33.27 -12.27
N ASN A 144 -57.85 33.79 -13.47
CA ASN A 144 -58.59 34.94 -14.00
C ASN A 144 -59.84 34.42 -14.75
N GLU A 145 -61.02 34.81 -14.28
CA GLU A 145 -62.23 34.94 -15.10
C GLU A 145 -63.05 36.13 -14.57
#